data_AF-A0A2V5TCN5-F1
#
_entry.id   AF-A0A2V5TCN5-F1
#
_cell.length_a   1.000
_cell.length_b   1.000
_cell.length_c   1.000
_cell.angle_alpha   90.00
_cell.angle_beta   90.00
_cell.angle_gamma   90.00
#
_symmetry.space_group_name_H-M   'P 1'
#
loop_
_entity.id
_entity.type
_entity.pdbx_description
1 polymer ?
#
loop_
_entity_poly.entity_id
_entity_poly.type
_entity_poly.pdbx_seq_one_letter_code
_entity_poly.pdbx_strand_id
1 'polypeptide(L)'
;MKRCLLNMIYPQSEEAPSLATHSGVRGRLARALLSGEEGCGGHISATKSGDHLGRMEGRIWPMVAHTMIGLKRLDNLQFCVDEAITNGVRGDLIETGVWRGGAAIFMRAMLKAYGVTDRCVWVADSFEGLPPPNTGKYPHDANSQLHESRELAVSLEEVQANFERYGLLDGQVRFLKGWFCDTLPAAPIERLAVLRLDGDMYQSTMDALVSLYPKVSQGGYVIVDDYGCIPACRQAVHDYRSANNITDEIRDIDWTGIFWQKGN
;
A
#
# COMPACT_ATOMS: atom_id res chain seq x y z
N MET A 1 1.67 10.83 -14.68
CA MET A 1 1.51 10.80 -13.20
C MET A 1 2.30 9.67 -12.53
N LYS A 2 2.11 8.39 -12.90
CA LYS A 2 2.83 7.24 -12.31
C LYS A 2 4.35 7.44 -12.21
N ARG A 3 4.97 7.91 -13.30
CA ARG A 3 6.40 8.26 -13.33
C ARG A 3 6.79 9.35 -12.32
N CYS A 4 5.91 10.30 -11.99
CA CYS A 4 6.17 11.31 -10.96
C CYS A 4 6.08 10.68 -9.57
N LEU A 5 5.04 9.87 -9.32
CA LEU A 5 4.80 9.23 -8.02
C LEU A 5 5.92 8.27 -7.64
N LEU A 6 6.47 7.56 -8.63
CA LEU A 6 7.64 6.68 -8.48
C LEU A 6 8.97 7.41 -8.60
N ASN A 7 8.98 8.74 -8.76
CA ASN A 7 10.19 9.54 -8.99
C ASN A 7 11.10 9.01 -10.12
N MET A 8 10.52 8.71 -11.28
CA MET A 8 11.23 8.29 -12.49
C MET A 8 11.63 9.46 -13.40
N ILE A 9 11.20 10.68 -13.09
CA ILE A 9 11.58 11.88 -13.87
C ILE A 9 12.94 12.41 -13.40
N TYR A 10 13.19 12.39 -12.08
CA TYR A 10 14.45 12.80 -11.47
C TYR A 10 15.04 11.66 -10.62
N PRO A 11 15.37 10.50 -11.24
CA PRO A 11 15.76 9.31 -10.51
C PRO A 11 17.05 9.50 -9.70
N GLN A 12 17.87 10.51 -10.03
CA GLN A 12 19.11 10.82 -9.31
C GLN A 12 18.85 11.23 -7.86
N SER A 13 17.66 11.75 -7.52
CA SER A 13 17.34 12.05 -6.12
C SER A 13 17.01 10.80 -5.29
N GLU A 14 16.84 9.64 -5.92
CA GLU A 14 16.78 8.33 -5.26
C GLU A 14 18.19 7.73 -5.05
N GLU A 15 19.22 8.34 -5.61
CA GLU A 15 20.61 7.97 -5.36
C GLU A 15 21.07 8.74 -4.12
N ALA A 16 21.42 8.03 -3.05
CA ALA A 16 22.04 8.68 -1.89
C ALA A 16 23.29 9.42 -2.37
N PRO A 17 23.55 10.67 -1.91
CA PRO A 17 24.84 11.30 -2.16
C PRO A 17 25.91 10.35 -1.63
N SER A 18 26.84 9.95 -2.50
CA SER A 18 27.90 9.02 -2.12
C SER A 18 28.56 9.56 -0.85
N LEU A 19 28.42 8.85 0.26
CA LEU A 19 29.28 9.05 1.40
C LEU A 19 30.69 8.76 0.89
N ALA A 20 31.45 9.82 0.66
CA ALA A 20 32.85 9.76 0.32
C ALA A 20 33.52 8.72 1.23
N THR A 21 34.21 7.80 0.57
CA THR A 21 34.98 6.70 1.14
C THR A 21 35.65 7.04 2.47
N HIS A 22 35.06 6.63 3.59
CA HIS A 22 35.84 6.42 4.81
C HIS A 22 36.56 5.07 4.67
N SER A 23 37.81 5.13 4.23
CA SER A 23 38.79 4.04 4.13
C SER A 23 39.21 3.52 5.51
N GLY A 24 38.25 3.02 6.29
CA GLY A 24 38.47 2.42 7.60
C GLY A 24 38.15 0.92 7.61
N VAL A 25 38.89 0.16 8.42
CA VAL A 25 38.79 -1.31 8.61
C VAL A 25 37.35 -1.80 8.87
N ARG A 26 36.46 -0.93 9.40
CA ARG A 26 35.01 -1.19 9.58
C ARG A 26 34.23 -1.43 8.27
N GLY A 27 34.67 -0.86 7.14
CA GLY A 27 33.99 -1.03 5.85
C GLY A 27 34.10 -2.44 5.25
N ARG A 28 35.07 -3.25 5.70
CA ARG A 28 35.21 -4.64 5.27
C ARG A 28 34.29 -5.61 6.02
N LEU A 29 33.92 -5.30 7.26
CA LEU A 29 33.00 -6.13 8.04
C LEU A 29 31.55 -6.00 7.54
N ALA A 30 31.14 -4.80 7.10
CA ALA A 30 29.79 -4.57 6.57
C ALA A 30 29.52 -5.31 5.25
N ARG A 31 30.57 -5.60 4.45
CA ARG A 31 30.41 -6.29 3.16
C ARG A 31 30.22 -7.82 3.31
N ALA A 32 30.64 -8.40 4.43
CA ALA A 32 30.51 -9.85 4.70
C ALA A 32 29.14 -10.25 5.30
N LEU A 33 28.37 -9.29 5.84
CA LEU A 33 27.03 -9.52 6.39
C LEU A 33 25.92 -9.41 5.33
N LEU A 34 26.24 -8.96 4.12
CA LEU A 34 25.30 -8.73 3.02
C LEU A 34 25.26 -9.85 1.97
N SER A 35 26.07 -10.90 2.14
CA SER A 35 26.01 -12.13 1.34
C SER A 35 25.27 -13.22 2.11
N GLY A 36 23.97 -13.02 2.29
CA GLY A 36 23.03 -14.02 2.81
C GLY A 36 22.23 -14.63 1.65
N GLU A 37 22.31 -15.95 1.56
CA GLU A 37 21.83 -16.88 0.53
C GLU A 37 20.52 -16.56 -0.21
N GLU A 38 20.57 -16.74 -1.54
CA GLU A 38 19.42 -16.78 -2.46
C GLU A 38 18.55 -18.01 -2.16
N GLY A 39 17.50 -17.80 -1.37
CA GLY A 39 16.37 -18.72 -1.21
C GLY A 39 15.14 -18.17 -1.92
N CYS A 40 14.34 -19.06 -2.51
CA CYS A 40 13.12 -18.74 -3.26
C CYS A 40 12.09 -18.01 -2.38
N GLY A 41 12.14 -16.69 -2.35
CA GLY A 41 11.23 -15.80 -1.62
C GLY A 41 11.57 -14.35 -1.97
N GLY A 42 10.73 -13.70 -2.76
CA GLY A 42 10.94 -12.30 -3.13
C GLY A 42 10.78 -11.42 -1.90
N HIS A 43 11.89 -10.93 -1.34
CA HIS A 43 11.88 -10.01 -0.21
C HIS A 43 11.96 -8.56 -0.70
N ILE A 44 11.23 -7.66 -0.02
CA ILE A 44 11.49 -6.22 -0.11
C ILE A 44 12.87 -5.97 0.49
N SER A 45 13.78 -5.39 -0.29
CA SER A 45 15.12 -5.06 0.20
C SER A 45 15.14 -3.65 0.76
N ALA A 46 15.74 -3.47 1.93
CA ALA A 46 16.04 -2.16 2.50
C ALA A 46 16.72 -1.27 1.44
N THR A 47 16.28 -0.01 1.37
CA THR A 47 16.75 1.09 0.48
C THR A 47 18.03 0.78 -0.28
N LYS A 48 17.90 0.27 -1.51
CA LYS A 48 19.02 0.19 -2.47
C LYS A 48 19.00 1.44 -3.33
N SER A 49 19.88 2.39 -3.02
CA SER A 49 20.07 3.60 -3.83
C SER A 49 20.30 3.22 -5.31
N GLY A 50 19.53 3.83 -6.22
CA GLY A 50 19.71 3.63 -7.66
C GLY A 50 19.15 2.34 -8.26
N ASP A 51 18.46 1.48 -7.49
CA ASP A 51 17.81 0.28 -8.05
C ASP A 51 16.51 0.64 -8.79
N HIS A 52 16.66 1.04 -10.05
CA HIS A 52 15.55 1.46 -10.91
C HIS A 52 14.56 0.33 -11.20
N LEU A 53 15.05 -0.89 -11.43
CA LEU A 53 14.19 -2.05 -11.70
C LEU A 53 13.42 -2.45 -10.44
N GLY A 54 14.10 -2.53 -9.30
CA GLY A 54 13.46 -2.78 -8.01
C GLY A 54 12.36 -1.77 -7.70
N ARG A 55 12.56 -0.48 -8.00
CA ARG A 55 11.52 0.55 -7.85
C ARG A 55 10.35 0.39 -8.81
N MET A 56 10.62 0.05 -10.07
CA MET A 56 9.56 -0.21 -11.06
C MET A 56 8.72 -1.44 -10.68
N GLU A 57 9.33 -2.45 -10.06
CA GLU A 57 8.66 -3.66 -9.57
C GLU A 57 8.10 -3.49 -8.15
N GLY A 58 8.37 -2.36 -7.49
CA GLY A 58 7.98 -2.07 -6.12
C GLY A 58 8.59 -3.01 -5.08
N ARG A 59 9.83 -3.45 -5.30
CA ARG A 59 10.62 -4.34 -4.43
C ARG A 59 11.55 -3.60 -3.46
N ILE A 60 11.55 -2.28 -3.50
CA ILE A 60 12.40 -1.45 -2.65
C ILE A 60 11.58 -0.35 -2.00
N TRP A 61 12.02 0.11 -0.85
CA TRP A 61 11.56 1.37 -0.26
C TRP A 61 12.29 2.54 -0.93
N PRO A 62 11.59 3.42 -1.65
CA PRO A 62 12.23 4.57 -2.28
C PRO A 62 12.50 5.68 -1.26
N MET A 63 13.62 6.37 -1.44
CA MET A 63 14.06 7.44 -0.55
C MET A 63 13.15 8.65 -0.63
N VAL A 64 12.67 9.02 -1.82
CA VAL A 64 11.93 10.28 -2.04
C VAL A 64 10.55 10.06 -2.68
N ALA A 65 10.39 9.04 -3.51
CA ALA A 65 9.13 8.76 -4.20
C ALA A 65 7.94 8.67 -3.21
N HIS A 66 6.76 9.07 -3.67
CA HIS A 66 5.56 9.13 -2.83
C HIS A 66 4.80 7.80 -2.76
N THR A 67 5.22 6.78 -3.52
CA THR A 67 4.70 5.41 -3.41
C THR A 67 5.81 4.40 -3.68
N MET A 68 5.70 3.24 -3.04
CA MET A 68 6.64 2.11 -3.19
C MET A 68 6.05 0.93 -3.97
N ILE A 69 4.82 1.04 -4.47
CA ILE A 69 4.07 -0.11 -5.00
C ILE A 69 4.51 -0.51 -6.42
N GLY A 70 5.33 0.31 -7.07
CA GLY A 70 5.80 0.05 -8.42
C GLY A 70 4.75 0.26 -9.51
N LEU A 71 5.14 0.02 -10.77
CA LEU A 71 4.31 0.29 -11.93
C LEU A 71 3.17 -0.71 -12.10
N LYS A 72 3.41 -2.00 -11.88
CA LYS A 72 2.39 -3.05 -12.08
C LYS A 72 1.20 -2.87 -11.14
N ARG A 73 1.44 -2.57 -9.86
CA ARG A 73 0.36 -2.27 -8.91
C ARG A 73 -0.30 -0.92 -9.17
N LEU A 74 0.42 0.10 -9.67
CA LEU A 74 -0.24 1.32 -10.18
C LEU A 74 -1.07 1.08 -11.44
N ASP A 75 -0.66 0.17 -12.34
CA ASP A 75 -1.44 -0.24 -13.52
C ASP A 75 -2.69 -1.01 -13.11
N ASN A 76 -2.59 -1.91 -12.12
CA ASN A 76 -3.74 -2.61 -11.55
C ASN A 76 -4.71 -1.64 -10.85
N LEU A 77 -4.20 -0.73 -10.02
CA LEU A 77 -5.04 0.28 -9.36
C LEU A 77 -5.80 1.13 -10.37
N GLN A 78 -5.13 1.51 -11.48
CA GLN A 78 -5.79 2.18 -12.58
C GLN A 78 -6.88 1.30 -13.20
N PHE A 79 -6.56 0.05 -13.55
CA PHE A 79 -7.52 -0.89 -14.13
C PHE A 79 -8.78 -1.03 -13.26
N CYS A 80 -8.64 -1.24 -11.95
CA CYS A 80 -9.79 -1.40 -11.05
C CYS A 80 -10.65 -0.14 -10.97
N VAL A 81 -10.04 1.05 -10.94
CA VAL A 81 -10.77 2.33 -10.90
C VAL A 81 -11.45 2.60 -12.24
N ASP A 82 -10.76 2.39 -13.35
CA ASP A 82 -11.28 2.56 -14.72
C ASP A 82 -12.49 1.64 -14.95
N GLU A 83 -12.39 0.36 -14.58
CA GLU A 83 -13.49 -0.60 -14.69
C GLU A 83 -14.66 -0.26 -13.76
N ALA A 84 -14.39 0.16 -12.52
CA ALA A 84 -15.44 0.56 -11.60
C ALA A 84 -16.23 1.77 -12.10
N ILE A 85 -15.56 2.75 -12.72
CA ILE A 85 -16.21 3.92 -13.33
C ILE A 85 -17.00 3.49 -14.57
N THR A 86 -16.36 2.74 -15.48
CA THR A 86 -16.95 2.32 -16.76
C THR A 86 -18.20 1.47 -16.57
N ASN A 87 -18.18 0.57 -15.58
CA ASN A 87 -19.29 -0.33 -15.29
C ASN A 87 -20.30 0.26 -14.28
N GLY A 88 -20.12 1.52 -13.85
CA GLY A 88 -21.06 2.18 -12.94
C GLY A 88 -21.11 1.57 -11.53
N VAL A 89 -20.06 0.88 -11.09
CA VAL A 89 -19.96 0.29 -9.75
C VAL A 89 -20.01 1.41 -8.73
N ARG A 90 -21.01 1.45 -7.84
CA ARG A 90 -21.20 2.55 -6.89
C ARG A 90 -20.22 2.47 -5.73
N GLY A 91 -19.78 3.61 -5.21
CA GLY A 91 -19.01 3.70 -3.97
C GLY A 91 -17.72 4.50 -4.09
N ASP A 92 -17.16 4.82 -2.95
CA ASP A 92 -15.90 5.55 -2.84
C ASP A 92 -14.70 4.64 -3.13
N LEU A 93 -13.51 5.24 -3.14
CA LEU A 93 -12.24 4.53 -3.20
C LEU A 93 -11.56 4.63 -1.82
N ILE A 94 -10.89 3.58 -1.36
CA ILE A 94 -10.13 3.61 -0.11
C ILE A 94 -8.81 2.86 -0.24
N GLU A 95 -7.81 3.38 0.47
CA GLU A 95 -6.55 2.70 0.76
C GLU A 95 -6.36 2.64 2.28
N THR A 96 -6.03 1.45 2.80
CA THR A 96 -5.69 1.22 4.22
C THR A 96 -4.21 0.88 4.33
N GLY A 97 -3.43 1.87 4.76
CA GLY A 97 -1.97 1.89 4.71
C GLY A 97 -1.51 2.65 3.48
N VAL A 98 -1.13 3.91 3.66
CA VAL A 98 -0.93 4.88 2.57
C VAL A 98 0.51 5.36 2.48
N TRP A 99 1.29 5.23 3.55
CA TRP A 99 2.66 5.74 3.65
C TRP A 99 2.71 7.23 3.25
N ARG A 100 3.42 7.59 2.18
CA ARG A 100 3.50 8.97 1.64
C ARG A 100 2.30 9.40 0.81
N GLY A 101 1.30 8.52 0.65
CA GLY A 101 0.00 8.77 0.02
C GLY A 101 -0.02 8.65 -1.50
N GLY A 102 1.04 8.18 -2.16
CA GLY A 102 1.14 8.26 -3.62
C GLY A 102 0.08 7.47 -4.39
N ALA A 103 -0.40 6.35 -3.87
CA ALA A 103 -1.45 5.57 -4.51
C ALA A 103 -2.85 6.17 -4.26
N ALA A 104 -3.15 6.66 -3.06
CA ALA A 104 -4.33 7.51 -2.84
C ALA A 104 -4.35 8.80 -3.68
N ILE A 105 -3.20 9.48 -3.83
CA ILE A 105 -3.03 10.62 -4.74
C ILE A 105 -3.36 10.21 -6.18
N PHE A 106 -2.94 9.01 -6.60
CA PHE A 106 -3.24 8.49 -7.93
C PHE A 106 -4.74 8.22 -8.12
N MET A 107 -5.42 7.62 -7.13
CA MET A 107 -6.88 7.45 -7.14
C MET A 107 -7.60 8.78 -7.31
N ARG A 108 -7.20 9.81 -6.54
CA ARG A 108 -7.80 11.14 -6.63
C ARG A 108 -7.59 11.75 -8.02
N ALA A 109 -6.41 11.60 -8.60
CA ALA A 109 -6.12 12.10 -9.94
C ALA A 109 -6.97 11.43 -11.03
N MET A 110 -7.23 10.13 -10.92
CA MET A 110 -8.10 9.41 -11.86
C MET A 110 -9.52 9.97 -11.81
N LEU A 111 -10.08 10.16 -10.61
CA LEU A 111 -11.40 10.81 -10.46
C LEU A 111 -11.42 12.20 -11.12
N LYS A 112 -10.37 13.00 -10.92
CA LYS A 112 -10.24 14.34 -11.55
C LYS A 112 -10.18 14.25 -13.07
N ALA A 113 -9.38 13.33 -13.61
CA ALA A 113 -9.18 13.15 -15.04
C ALA A 113 -10.46 12.71 -15.76
N TYR A 114 -11.28 11.88 -15.12
CA TYR A 114 -12.58 11.44 -15.64
C TYR A 114 -13.74 12.39 -15.32
N GLY A 115 -13.50 13.50 -14.61
CA GLY A 115 -14.56 14.44 -14.22
C GLY A 115 -15.55 13.87 -13.21
N VAL A 116 -15.15 12.86 -12.42
CA VAL A 116 -16.00 12.22 -11.42
C VAL A 116 -16.01 13.04 -10.14
N THR A 117 -17.18 13.59 -9.79
CA THR A 117 -17.36 14.49 -8.63
C THR A 117 -18.20 13.90 -7.51
N ASP A 118 -18.74 12.69 -7.69
CA ASP A 118 -19.70 12.03 -6.79
C ASP A 118 -19.07 10.89 -5.96
N ARG A 119 -17.74 10.83 -5.91
CA ARG A 119 -16.94 9.85 -5.15
C ARG A 119 -15.86 10.53 -4.33
N CYS A 120 -15.54 9.96 -3.19
CA CYS A 120 -14.39 10.33 -2.38
C CYS A 120 -13.25 9.31 -2.50
N VAL A 121 -12.04 9.75 -2.16
CA VAL A 121 -10.88 8.92 -1.85
C VAL A 121 -10.64 9.00 -0.35
N TRP A 122 -10.76 7.85 0.32
CA TRP A 122 -10.46 7.69 1.72
C TRP A 122 -9.01 7.27 1.92
N VAL A 123 -8.32 8.00 2.77
CA VAL A 123 -6.89 7.85 3.09
C VAL A 123 -6.81 7.40 4.55
N ALA A 124 -6.73 6.09 4.78
CA ALA A 124 -6.76 5.52 6.12
C ALA A 124 -5.37 5.02 6.52
N ASP A 125 -4.81 5.60 7.58
CA ASP A 125 -3.48 5.28 8.09
C ASP A 125 -3.37 5.68 9.56
N SER A 126 -2.43 5.09 10.29
CA SER A 126 -2.03 5.60 11.61
C SER A 126 -1.37 6.97 11.48
N PHE A 127 -0.67 7.21 10.37
CA PHE A 127 0.28 8.29 10.15
C PHE A 127 1.46 8.28 11.14
N GLU A 128 1.70 7.11 11.73
CA GLU A 128 2.66 6.85 12.81
C GLU A 128 3.46 5.55 12.55
N GLY A 129 3.32 4.94 11.37
CA GLY A 129 3.93 3.67 11.02
C GLY A 129 3.09 2.46 11.45
N LEU A 130 3.71 1.29 11.61
CA LEU A 130 3.01 0.07 11.99
C LEU A 130 2.91 -0.10 13.51
N PRO A 131 1.83 -0.73 14.02
CA PRO A 131 1.72 -1.02 15.44
C PRO A 131 2.68 -2.16 15.84
N PRO A 132 3.18 -2.19 17.09
CA PRO A 132 3.83 -3.37 17.63
C PRO A 132 2.91 -4.60 17.56
N PRO A 133 3.41 -5.81 17.24
CA PRO A 133 2.58 -7.00 17.16
C PRO A 133 1.82 -7.32 18.45
N ASN A 134 0.49 -7.47 18.34
CA ASN A 134 -0.33 -7.99 19.44
C ASN A 134 -0.36 -9.52 19.39
N THR A 135 0.72 -10.15 19.87
CA THR A 135 0.93 -11.61 19.77
C THR A 135 -0.08 -12.44 20.56
N GLY A 136 -0.72 -11.85 21.59
CA GLY A 136 -1.76 -12.51 22.36
C GLY A 136 -3.07 -12.70 21.58
N LYS A 137 -3.36 -11.81 20.61
CA LYS A 137 -4.56 -11.86 19.78
C LYS A 137 -4.28 -12.33 18.35
N TYR A 138 -3.14 -11.95 17.79
CA TYR A 138 -2.73 -12.21 16.41
C TYR A 138 -1.33 -12.84 16.39
N PRO A 139 -1.21 -14.15 16.69
CA PRO A 139 0.10 -14.82 16.76
C PRO A 139 0.84 -14.84 15.40
N HIS A 140 0.11 -14.71 14.29
CA HIS A 140 0.70 -14.61 12.95
C HIS A 140 1.63 -13.40 12.78
N ASP A 141 1.44 -12.34 13.58
CA ASP A 141 2.25 -11.12 13.50
C ASP A 141 3.50 -11.17 14.41
N ALA A 142 3.71 -12.25 15.17
CA ALA A 142 4.71 -12.29 16.25
C ALA A 142 6.15 -12.00 15.84
N ASN A 143 6.50 -12.24 14.57
CA ASN A 143 7.84 -12.00 14.04
C ASN A 143 7.95 -10.69 13.24
N SER A 144 6.88 -9.88 13.17
CA SER A 144 6.92 -8.62 12.43
C SER A 144 7.72 -7.56 13.18
N GLN A 145 8.74 -7.03 12.53
CA GLN A 145 9.58 -5.92 13.02
C GLN A 145 9.31 -4.61 12.28
N LEU A 146 8.28 -4.55 11.42
CA LEU A 146 8.00 -3.38 10.58
C LEU A 146 7.74 -2.11 11.40
N HIS A 147 7.18 -2.25 12.60
CA HIS A 147 6.96 -1.15 13.56
C HIS A 147 8.25 -0.43 14.01
N GLU A 148 9.42 -1.06 13.84
CA GLU A 148 10.72 -0.46 14.16
C GLU A 148 11.25 0.45 13.04
N SER A 149 10.67 0.35 11.83
CA SER A 149 11.12 1.11 10.64
C SER A 149 10.55 2.53 10.64
N ARG A 150 11.38 3.50 11.03
CA ARG A 150 10.96 4.92 11.11
C ARG A 150 10.56 5.51 9.76
N GLU A 151 11.08 4.96 8.67
CA GLU A 151 10.80 5.38 7.30
C GLU A 151 9.35 5.11 6.88
N LEU A 152 8.64 4.22 7.59
CA LEU A 152 7.23 3.92 7.36
C LEU A 152 6.30 4.87 8.13
N ALA A 153 6.83 5.63 9.10
CA ALA A 153 6.06 6.59 9.89
C ALA A 153 6.02 7.96 9.19
N VAL A 154 4.99 8.17 8.37
CA VAL A 154 4.76 9.43 7.66
C VAL A 154 3.55 10.16 8.23
N SER A 155 3.76 11.40 8.69
CA SER A 155 2.71 12.21 9.31
C SER A 155 1.57 12.57 8.37
N LEU A 156 0.37 12.83 8.92
CA LEU A 156 -0.79 13.27 8.16
C LEU A 156 -0.49 14.58 7.40
N GLU A 157 0.24 15.49 8.05
CA GLU A 157 0.63 16.78 7.50
C GLU A 157 1.54 16.60 6.27
N GLU A 158 2.46 15.64 6.30
CA GLU A 158 3.29 15.32 5.14
C GLU A 158 2.48 14.71 4.00
N VAL A 159 1.54 13.80 4.29
CA VAL A 159 0.64 13.23 3.28
C VAL A 159 -0.22 14.33 2.65
N GLN A 160 -0.81 15.22 3.45
CA GLN A 160 -1.57 16.37 2.95
C GLN A 160 -0.72 17.27 2.05
N ALA A 161 0.49 17.62 2.48
CA ALA A 161 1.42 18.40 1.67
C ALA A 161 1.76 17.70 0.34
N ASN A 162 1.87 16.36 0.34
CA ASN A 162 2.06 15.60 -0.90
C ASN A 162 0.84 15.73 -1.81
N PHE A 163 -0.40 15.61 -1.33
CA PHE A 163 -1.60 15.88 -2.14
C PHE A 163 -1.63 17.30 -2.71
N GLU A 164 -1.26 18.31 -1.92
CA GLU A 164 -1.19 19.72 -2.34
C GLU A 164 -0.20 19.95 -3.48
N ARG A 165 0.98 19.29 -3.46
CA ARG A 165 1.98 19.37 -4.54
C ARG A 165 1.44 18.95 -5.91
N TYR A 166 0.42 18.10 -5.94
CA TYR A 166 -0.26 17.68 -7.17
C TYR A 166 -1.53 18.50 -7.47
N GLY A 167 -1.93 19.44 -6.61
CA GLY A 167 -3.18 20.19 -6.73
C GLY A 167 -4.41 19.28 -6.61
N LEU A 168 -4.33 18.29 -5.72
CA LEU A 168 -5.34 17.24 -5.53
C LEU A 168 -5.86 17.15 -4.09
N LEU A 169 -5.44 18.03 -3.18
CA LEU A 169 -6.06 18.15 -1.87
C LEU A 169 -7.34 18.99 -1.98
N ASP A 170 -8.50 18.33 -2.01
CA ASP A 170 -9.82 18.97 -2.09
C ASP A 170 -10.90 18.17 -1.35
N GLY A 171 -12.16 18.60 -1.47
CA GLY A 171 -13.29 17.99 -0.75
C GLY A 171 -13.60 16.53 -1.10
N GLN A 172 -12.97 15.96 -2.15
CA GLN A 172 -13.07 14.54 -2.48
C GLN A 172 -11.98 13.70 -1.80
N VAL A 173 -11.07 14.29 -1.01
CA VAL A 173 -10.08 13.55 -0.21
C VAL A 173 -10.46 13.60 1.25
N ARG A 174 -10.56 12.43 1.90
CA ARG A 174 -10.96 12.32 3.31
C ARG A 174 -9.98 11.43 4.06
N PHE A 175 -9.53 11.89 5.23
CA PHE A 175 -8.52 11.19 6.02
C PHE A 175 -9.15 10.48 7.22
N LEU A 176 -8.69 9.26 7.48
CA LEU A 176 -8.99 8.50 8.69
C LEU A 176 -7.68 8.27 9.43
N LYS A 177 -7.39 9.14 10.40
CA LYS A 177 -6.16 9.09 11.21
C LYS A 177 -6.35 8.21 12.43
N GLY A 178 -5.53 7.17 12.54
CA GLY A 178 -5.47 6.26 13.67
C GLY A 178 -5.42 4.81 13.23
N TRP A 179 -5.35 3.90 14.21
CA TRP A 179 -5.29 2.47 13.94
C TRP A 179 -6.57 1.97 13.26
N PHE A 180 -6.45 0.96 12.41
CA PHE A 180 -7.58 0.44 11.64
C PHE A 180 -8.70 -0.11 12.54
N CYS A 181 -8.34 -0.78 13.65
CA CYS A 181 -9.30 -1.26 14.63
C CYS A 181 -10.16 -0.15 15.26
N ASP A 182 -9.65 1.08 15.32
CA ASP A 182 -10.32 2.20 15.96
C ASP A 182 -11.11 3.05 14.95
N THR A 183 -10.57 3.18 13.73
CA THR A 183 -11.09 4.13 12.73
C THR A 183 -12.06 3.50 11.74
N LEU A 184 -11.80 2.28 11.27
CA LEU A 184 -12.57 1.67 10.18
C LEU A 184 -13.99 1.23 10.58
N PRO A 185 -14.27 0.69 11.79
CA PRO A 185 -15.62 0.27 12.16
C PRO A 185 -16.64 1.42 12.14
N ALA A 186 -16.22 2.62 12.54
CA ALA A 186 -17.06 3.82 12.60
C ALA A 186 -16.88 4.74 11.38
N ALA A 187 -16.07 4.35 10.39
CA ALA A 187 -15.82 5.17 9.21
C ALA A 187 -17.15 5.45 8.47
N PRO A 188 -17.46 6.73 8.17
CA PRO A 188 -18.72 7.13 7.52
C PRO A 188 -18.66 6.88 6.01
N ILE A 189 -18.41 5.62 5.66
CA ILE A 189 -18.32 5.07 4.32
C ILE A 189 -19.55 4.18 4.11
N GLU A 190 -20.37 4.52 3.12
CA GLU A 190 -21.55 3.72 2.79
C GLU A 190 -21.21 2.55 1.87
N ARG A 191 -20.45 2.83 0.80
CA ARG A 191 -20.08 1.86 -0.23
C ARG A 191 -18.68 2.12 -0.75
N LEU A 192 -18.02 1.06 -1.19
CA LEU A 192 -16.71 1.09 -1.82
C LEU A 192 -16.78 0.45 -3.20
N ALA A 193 -16.24 1.13 -4.20
CA ALA A 193 -16.02 0.57 -5.52
C ALA A 193 -14.63 -0.09 -5.63
N VAL A 194 -13.65 0.45 -4.90
CA VAL A 194 -12.30 -0.14 -4.79
C VAL A 194 -11.85 -0.06 -3.33
N LEU A 195 -11.44 -1.22 -2.79
CA LEU A 195 -10.80 -1.38 -1.50
C LEU A 195 -9.36 -1.86 -1.72
N ARG A 196 -8.37 -1.01 -1.42
CA ARG A 196 -6.95 -1.39 -1.47
C ARG A 196 -6.39 -1.60 -0.06
N LEU A 197 -5.93 -2.82 0.20
CA LEU A 197 -5.34 -3.25 1.47
C LEU A 197 -3.81 -3.29 1.32
N ASP A 198 -3.11 -2.50 2.14
CA ASP A 198 -1.65 -2.32 2.08
C ASP A 198 -1.10 -2.04 3.50
N GLY A 199 -1.52 -2.90 4.44
CA GLY A 199 -1.26 -2.73 5.87
C GLY A 199 -0.32 -3.78 6.46
N ASP A 200 0.28 -4.63 5.62
CA ASP A 200 1.25 -5.70 5.89
C ASP A 200 0.82 -6.83 6.84
N MET A 201 0.30 -6.48 8.01
CA MET A 201 0.09 -7.38 9.13
C MET A 201 -1.21 -8.19 8.97
N TYR A 202 -1.26 -9.35 9.62
CA TYR A 202 -2.48 -10.13 9.77
C TYR A 202 -3.56 -9.27 10.42
N GLN A 203 -3.24 -8.61 11.54
CA GLN A 203 -4.16 -7.73 12.24
C GLN A 203 -4.72 -6.65 11.32
N SER A 204 -3.83 -5.88 10.66
CA SER A 204 -4.22 -4.78 9.78
C SER A 204 -5.14 -5.24 8.65
N THR A 205 -4.79 -6.36 8.01
CA THR A 205 -5.57 -6.95 6.91
C THR A 205 -6.94 -7.40 7.39
N MET A 206 -7.00 -8.07 8.55
CA MET A 206 -8.26 -8.56 9.13
C MET A 206 -9.17 -7.41 9.58
N ASP A 207 -8.63 -6.42 10.30
CA ASP A 207 -9.39 -5.27 10.79
C ASP A 207 -10.02 -4.49 9.62
N ALA A 208 -9.28 -4.34 8.51
CA ALA A 208 -9.78 -3.73 7.28
C ALA A 208 -10.82 -4.58 6.55
N LEU A 209 -10.58 -5.88 6.34
CA LEU A 209 -11.54 -6.77 5.68
C LEU A 209 -12.86 -6.85 6.46
N VAL A 210 -12.81 -7.04 7.78
CA VAL A 210 -14.00 -7.11 8.63
C VAL A 210 -14.83 -5.83 8.54
N SER A 211 -14.18 -4.66 8.56
CA SER A 211 -14.87 -3.37 8.58
C SER A 211 -15.36 -2.91 7.19
N LEU A 212 -14.60 -3.21 6.14
CA LEU A 212 -14.76 -2.58 4.83
C LEU A 212 -15.26 -3.53 3.73
N TYR A 213 -14.94 -4.82 3.78
CA TYR A 213 -15.40 -5.76 2.74
C TYR A 213 -16.93 -5.84 2.62
N PRO A 214 -17.73 -5.78 3.71
CA PRO A 214 -19.18 -5.71 3.61
C PRO A 214 -19.68 -4.48 2.84
N LYS A 215 -18.90 -3.39 2.83
CA LYS A 215 -19.21 -2.13 2.12
C LYS A 215 -18.77 -2.15 0.66
N VAL A 216 -17.96 -3.12 0.22
CA VAL A 216 -17.58 -3.26 -1.19
C VAL A 216 -18.83 -3.62 -2.01
N SER A 217 -19.16 -2.81 -3.01
CA SER A 217 -20.29 -3.05 -3.90
C SER A 217 -20.08 -4.32 -4.75
N GLN A 218 -21.17 -4.95 -5.18
CA GLN A 218 -21.10 -5.96 -6.24
C GLN A 218 -20.42 -5.38 -7.48
N GLY A 219 -19.50 -6.15 -8.08
CA GLY A 219 -18.65 -5.71 -9.18
C GLY A 219 -17.48 -4.80 -8.74
N GLY A 220 -17.38 -4.44 -7.46
CA GLY A 220 -16.25 -3.70 -6.91
C GLY A 220 -15.01 -4.56 -6.75
N TYR A 221 -13.87 -3.91 -6.51
CA TYR A 221 -12.56 -4.58 -6.46
C TYR A 221 -11.96 -4.54 -5.06
N VAL A 222 -11.30 -5.64 -4.71
CA VAL A 222 -10.44 -5.72 -3.53
C VAL A 222 -9.03 -6.05 -3.99
N ILE A 223 -8.08 -5.18 -3.63
CA ILE A 223 -6.66 -5.29 -3.93
C ILE A 223 -5.93 -5.58 -2.63
N VAL A 224 -5.00 -6.53 -2.65
CA VAL A 224 -4.14 -6.87 -1.49
C VAL A 224 -2.69 -6.78 -1.92
N ASP A 225 -1.95 -5.86 -1.34
CA ASP A 225 -0.59 -5.55 -1.79
C ASP A 225 0.45 -6.57 -1.33
N ASP A 226 0.31 -7.06 -0.10
CA ASP A 226 1.36 -7.81 0.61
C ASP A 226 1.21 -9.33 0.56
N TYR A 227 0.26 -9.83 -0.23
CA TYR A 227 -0.16 -11.23 -0.22
C TYR A 227 0.99 -12.20 -0.57
N GLY A 228 1.77 -11.86 -1.59
CA GLY A 228 2.85 -12.69 -2.10
C GLY A 228 4.06 -12.73 -1.16
N CYS A 229 4.36 -11.61 -0.49
CA CYS A 229 5.59 -11.47 0.29
C CYS A 229 5.42 -11.56 1.81
N ILE A 230 4.22 -11.38 2.35
CA ILE A 230 3.94 -11.48 3.79
C ILE A 230 2.96 -12.63 4.07
N PRO A 231 3.46 -13.76 4.63
CA PRO A 231 2.61 -14.91 4.98
C PRO A 231 1.47 -14.57 5.94
N ALA A 232 1.67 -13.62 6.85
CA ALA A 232 0.65 -13.17 7.80
C ALA A 232 -0.54 -12.47 7.09
N CYS A 233 -0.26 -11.56 6.15
CA CYS A 233 -1.28 -10.95 5.27
C CYS A 233 -2.05 -12.02 4.49
N ARG A 234 -1.31 -12.93 3.83
CA ARG A 234 -1.91 -14.05 3.08
C ARG A 234 -2.86 -14.89 3.94
N GLN A 235 -2.45 -15.21 5.17
CA GLN A 235 -3.27 -15.99 6.09
C GLN A 235 -4.56 -15.24 6.45
N ALA A 236 -4.48 -13.93 6.75
CA ALA A 236 -5.67 -13.12 7.05
C ALA A 236 -6.67 -13.10 5.87
N VAL A 237 -6.18 -12.99 4.64
CA VAL A 237 -7.00 -13.06 3.42
C VAL A 237 -7.73 -14.40 3.34
N HIS A 238 -7.03 -15.52 3.53
CA HIS A 238 -7.64 -16.85 3.46
C HIS A 238 -8.62 -17.13 4.61
N ASP A 239 -8.30 -16.71 5.83
CA ASP A 239 -9.16 -16.86 7.00
C ASP A 239 -10.47 -16.11 6.78
N TYR A 240 -10.38 -14.83 6.38
CA TYR A 240 -11.55 -14.00 6.13
C TYR A 240 -12.41 -14.56 5.00
N ARG A 241 -11.79 -14.95 3.88
CA ARG A 241 -12.50 -15.51 2.72
C ARG A 241 -13.18 -16.83 3.06
N SER A 242 -12.52 -17.71 3.80
CA SER A 242 -13.10 -18.99 4.22
C SER A 242 -14.27 -18.79 5.18
N ALA A 243 -14.12 -17.90 6.17
CA ALA A 243 -15.17 -17.59 7.13
C ALA A 243 -16.42 -16.97 6.49
N ASN A 244 -16.26 -16.28 5.36
CA ASN A 244 -17.35 -15.60 4.65
C ASN A 244 -17.76 -16.29 3.34
N ASN A 245 -17.27 -17.50 3.06
CA ASN A 245 -17.54 -18.27 1.84
C ASN A 245 -17.25 -17.51 0.53
N ILE A 246 -16.19 -16.68 0.52
CA ILE A 246 -15.80 -15.90 -0.64
C ILE A 246 -14.98 -16.78 -1.60
N THR A 247 -15.56 -17.10 -2.75
CA THR A 247 -14.94 -17.95 -3.78
C THR A 247 -14.50 -17.18 -5.02
N ASP A 248 -14.64 -15.85 -5.03
CA ASP A 248 -14.22 -14.97 -6.13
C ASP A 248 -12.76 -15.22 -6.53
N GLU A 249 -12.49 -15.34 -7.82
CA GLU A 249 -11.16 -15.66 -8.35
C GLU A 249 -10.09 -14.65 -7.89
N ILE A 250 -9.04 -15.14 -7.24
CA ILE A 250 -7.83 -14.36 -6.93
C ILE A 250 -6.97 -14.29 -8.18
N ARG A 251 -6.59 -13.07 -8.57
CA ARG A 251 -5.73 -12.80 -9.72
C ARG A 251 -4.44 -12.13 -9.26
N ASP A 252 -3.32 -12.64 -9.74
CA ASP A 252 -2.00 -12.07 -9.47
C ASP A 252 -1.80 -10.75 -10.24
N ILE A 253 -1.18 -9.77 -9.59
CA ILE A 253 -0.74 -8.52 -10.21
C ILE A 253 0.75 -8.61 -10.55
N ASP A 254 1.54 -8.97 -9.55
CA ASP A 254 2.99 -9.10 -9.65
C ASP A 254 3.51 -10.15 -8.66
N TRP A 255 4.70 -9.95 -8.11
CA TRP A 255 5.34 -10.88 -7.18
C TRP A 255 4.76 -10.83 -5.76
N THR A 256 4.00 -9.78 -5.43
CA THR A 256 3.36 -9.61 -4.12
C THR A 256 1.87 -9.33 -4.21
N GLY A 257 1.46 -8.46 -5.12
CA GLY A 257 0.08 -7.98 -5.17
C GLY A 257 -0.86 -9.00 -5.81
N ILE A 258 -2.08 -9.10 -5.25
CA ILE A 258 -3.22 -9.78 -5.85
C ILE A 258 -4.45 -8.87 -5.86
N PHE A 259 -5.48 -9.25 -6.61
CA PHE A 259 -6.79 -8.64 -6.49
C PHE A 259 -7.91 -9.64 -6.85
N TRP A 260 -9.14 -9.31 -6.46
CA TRP A 260 -10.33 -9.97 -6.99
C TRP A 260 -11.46 -8.94 -7.20
N GLN A 261 -12.40 -9.31 -8.06
CA GLN A 261 -13.67 -8.60 -8.20
C GLN A 261 -14.72 -9.29 -7.34
N LYS A 262 -15.44 -8.52 -6.52
CA LYS A 262 -16.51 -9.04 -5.68
C LYS A 262 -17.69 -9.50 -6.55
N GLY A 263 -17.96 -10.80 -6.50
CA GLY A 263 -19.07 -11.44 -7.19
C GLY A 263 -20.43 -11.10 -6.57
N ASN A 264 -21.46 -11.74 -7.11
CA ASN A 264 -22.85 -11.59 -6.67
C ASN A 264 -23.11 -12.30 -5.33
#